data_AF-A0A813KP94-F1
#
_entry.id   AF-A0A813KP94-F1
#
_cell.length_a   1.000
_cell.length_b   1.000
_cell.length_c   1.000
_cell.angle_alpha   90.00
_cell.angle_beta   90.00
_cell.angle_gamma   90.00
#
_symmetry.space_group_name_H-M   'P 1'
#
loop_
_entity.id
_entity.type
_entity.pdbx_description
1 polymer ?
#
loop_
_entity_poly.entity_id
_entity_poly.type
_entity_poly.pdbx_seq_one_letter_code
_entity_poly.pdbx_strand_id
1 'polypeptide(L)'
;MAAVAALAARSHHQNTMITTMSKIEGNTGTTPAARAWRAVLEQHPEAVAQKEFLGMAFGRKEVEQRWARFVQTLGISEEQALKMIQMDATPLLVESEGIAEVLTRLAAISSREKAMELIGKNPSLLVGGAAGLKVEGGFAVSALVDVLYAGRLLKVLEEEGRDNEGKLKEIELYSCVLSGFKPLVNMVLCGLTARDASDATRRLFRTLELSAPNESLRVLLCRVAKADDPWAYLADQTRAGLFMASKLAAQPSLTQTILPHSGHIISHLPSIYTRLSILGPHVPSIVRILDQYLDVVEPHLDRIMERMDRIEPHLPYILLHLDVLAKHCGPLLDYFDELMPYAEDKDKIGAVNQDRVEPMQQTINKRLRCNKQLLFVVVPLVLLVVSFLLLFVGRTLQEMVHMKVVIMFVCAGSFL
;
A
#
# COMPACT_ATOMS: atom_id res chain seq x y z
N MET A 1 6.56 3.45 35.35
CA MET A 1 7.66 2.53 35.72
C MET A 1 7.99 1.54 34.60
N ALA A 2 7.08 0.64 34.18
CA ALA A 2 7.36 -0.34 33.10
C ALA A 2 7.79 0.29 31.76
N ALA A 3 7.10 1.34 31.30
CA ALA A 3 7.48 2.05 30.07
C ALA A 3 8.87 2.73 30.15
N VAL A 4 9.24 3.21 31.35
CA VAL A 4 10.55 3.87 31.60
C VAL A 4 11.67 2.83 31.64
N ALA A 5 11.43 1.66 32.25
CA ALA A 5 12.37 0.54 32.22
C ALA A 5 12.59 0.00 30.80
N ALA A 6 11.53 -0.10 29.99
CA ALA A 6 11.63 -0.48 28.58
C ALA A 6 12.45 0.54 27.76
N LEU A 7 12.25 1.84 27.98
CA LEU A 7 13.05 2.90 27.36
C LEU A 7 14.53 2.85 27.77
N ALA A 8 14.82 2.60 29.05
CA ALA A 8 16.19 2.49 29.55
C ALA A 8 16.92 1.25 29.00
N ALA A 9 16.24 0.09 28.95
CA ALA A 9 16.77 -1.13 28.34
C ALA A 9 17.07 -0.93 26.85
N ARG A 10 16.21 -0.21 26.12
CA ARG A 10 16.42 0.11 24.71
C ARG A 10 17.58 1.09 24.48
N SER A 11 17.72 2.11 25.32
CA SER A 11 18.87 3.03 25.27
C SER A 11 20.20 2.29 25.52
N HIS A 12 20.22 1.39 26.49
CA HIS A 12 21.38 0.55 26.74
C HIS A 12 21.69 -0.39 25.56
N HIS A 13 20.67 -0.99 24.96
CA HIS A 13 20.81 -1.82 23.76
C HIS A 13 21.39 -1.03 22.57
N GLN A 14 20.92 0.20 22.35
CA GLN A 14 21.39 1.07 21.28
C GLN A 14 22.85 1.51 21.48
N ASN A 15 23.24 1.84 22.71
CA ASN A 15 24.64 2.15 23.04
C ASN A 15 25.56 0.94 22.91
N THR A 16 25.06 -0.25 23.23
CA THR A 16 25.81 -1.50 23.05
C THR A 16 26.02 -1.77 21.56
N MET A 17 24.97 -1.61 20.74
CA MET A 17 25.04 -1.65 19.27
C MET A 17 26.11 -0.70 18.71
N ILE A 18 26.06 0.59 19.06
CA ILE A 18 27.04 1.59 18.60
C ILE A 18 28.47 1.20 19.00
N THR A 19 28.66 0.74 20.24
CA THR A 19 29.98 0.30 20.72
C THR A 19 30.48 -0.92 19.95
N THR A 20 29.59 -1.87 19.64
CA THR A 20 29.93 -3.07 18.87
C THR A 20 30.27 -2.71 17.43
N MET A 21 29.53 -1.77 16.81
CA MET A 21 29.82 -1.26 15.47
C MET A 21 31.19 -0.56 15.42
N SER A 22 31.50 0.32 16.36
CA SER A 22 32.80 1.04 16.37
C SER A 22 34.00 0.10 16.55
N LYS A 23 33.86 -0.97 17.35
CA LYS A 23 34.91 -1.99 17.51
C LYS A 23 35.12 -2.81 16.24
N ILE A 24 34.09 -3.00 15.43
CA ILE A 24 34.16 -3.72 14.16
C ILE A 24 34.80 -2.84 13.06
N GLU A 25 34.60 -1.52 13.11
CA GLU A 25 35.15 -0.57 12.12
C GLU A 25 36.67 -0.45 12.16
N GLY A 26 37.31 -0.63 13.32
CA GLY A 26 38.76 -0.45 13.47
C GLY A 26 39.65 -1.47 12.76
N ASN A 27 39.10 -2.55 12.19
CA ASN A 27 39.91 -3.65 11.61
C ASN A 27 39.27 -4.34 10.39
N THR A 28 38.22 -3.75 9.81
CA THR A 28 37.52 -4.37 8.66
C THR A 28 38.15 -3.89 7.36
N GLY A 29 39.00 -4.74 6.78
CA GLY A 29 39.48 -4.57 5.42
C GLY A 29 38.34 -4.37 4.42
N THR A 30 38.68 -3.77 3.28
CA THR A 30 37.79 -3.39 2.16
C THR A 30 37.15 -4.58 1.43
N THR A 31 37.13 -5.78 2.02
CA THR A 31 36.62 -6.97 1.34
C THR A 31 35.10 -6.87 1.09
N PRO A 32 34.59 -7.37 -0.03
CA PRO A 32 33.15 -7.36 -0.33
C PRO A 32 32.31 -8.05 0.76
N ALA A 33 32.81 -9.14 1.34
CA ALA A 33 32.16 -9.83 2.45
C ALA A 33 32.01 -8.95 3.71
N ALA A 34 33.02 -8.13 4.04
CA ALA A 34 32.93 -7.19 5.16
C ALA A 34 31.89 -6.08 4.89
N ARG A 35 31.77 -5.64 3.64
CA ARG A 35 30.73 -4.68 3.22
C ARG A 35 29.33 -5.29 3.27
N ALA A 36 29.19 -6.56 2.88
CA ALA A 36 27.94 -7.30 3.00
C ALA A 36 27.53 -7.49 4.47
N TRP A 37 28.47 -7.81 5.36
CA TRP A 37 28.23 -7.86 6.80
C TRP A 37 27.77 -6.51 7.36
N ARG A 38 28.34 -5.39 6.90
CA ARG A 38 27.88 -4.05 7.28
C ARG A 38 26.42 -3.82 6.88
N ALA A 39 26.03 -4.19 5.66
CA ALA A 39 24.65 -4.07 5.22
C ALA A 39 23.68 -4.90 6.08
N VAL A 40 24.09 -6.12 6.49
CA VAL A 40 23.34 -6.94 7.46
C VAL A 40 23.18 -6.22 8.80
N LEU A 41 24.26 -5.66 9.36
CA LEU A 41 24.21 -4.94 10.64
C LEU A 41 23.22 -3.77 10.60
N GLU A 42 23.23 -3.02 9.50
CA GLU A 42 22.36 -1.86 9.29
C GLU A 42 20.90 -2.27 9.11
N GLN A 43 20.62 -3.35 8.38
CA GLN A 43 19.26 -3.77 8.03
C GLN A 43 18.61 -4.69 9.06
N HIS A 44 19.39 -5.50 9.79
CA HIS A 44 18.90 -6.52 10.73
C HIS A 44 19.65 -6.51 12.07
N PRO A 45 19.64 -5.39 12.81
CA PRO A 45 20.40 -5.26 14.05
C PRO A 45 19.96 -6.27 15.12
N GLU A 46 18.67 -6.59 15.21
CA GLU A 46 18.14 -7.51 16.21
C GLU A 46 18.64 -8.95 16.00
N ALA A 47 18.69 -9.41 14.75
CA ALA A 47 19.20 -10.73 14.39
C ALA A 47 20.68 -10.88 14.80
N VAL A 48 21.47 -9.82 14.58
CA VAL A 48 22.87 -9.78 15.01
C VAL A 48 22.99 -9.80 16.53
N ALA A 49 22.15 -9.01 17.23
CA ALA A 49 22.20 -8.92 18.68
C ALA A 49 21.83 -10.26 19.35
N GLN A 50 20.84 -10.96 18.79
CA GLN A 50 20.41 -12.28 19.27
C GLN A 50 21.36 -13.41 18.82
N LYS A 51 22.24 -13.14 17.84
CA LYS A 51 23.07 -14.14 17.15
C LYS A 51 22.23 -15.27 16.56
N GLU A 52 21.01 -14.92 16.17
CA GLU A 52 20.03 -15.86 15.68
C GLU A 52 19.10 -15.12 14.71
N PHE A 53 18.71 -15.79 13.63
CA PHE A 53 17.66 -15.33 12.75
C PHE A 53 16.72 -16.50 12.47
N LEU A 54 15.46 -16.36 12.91
CA LEU A 54 14.42 -17.37 12.70
C LEU A 54 14.84 -18.79 13.17
N GLY A 55 15.35 -18.94 14.40
CA GLY A 55 15.77 -20.26 14.90
C GLY A 55 17.19 -20.67 14.51
N MET A 56 17.82 -20.00 13.55
CA MET A 56 19.12 -20.38 13.03
C MET A 56 20.23 -19.51 13.61
N ALA A 57 21.31 -20.13 14.07
CA ALA A 57 22.50 -19.42 14.52
C ALA A 57 23.02 -18.50 13.41
N PHE A 58 23.27 -17.24 13.77
CA PHE A 58 23.62 -16.18 12.84
C PHE A 58 24.75 -15.30 13.38
N GLY A 59 25.74 -15.02 12.54
CA GLY A 59 26.89 -14.22 12.92
C GLY A 59 27.76 -13.84 11.73
N ARG A 60 28.85 -13.12 12.02
CA ARG A 60 29.75 -12.61 10.99
C ARG A 60 30.42 -13.71 10.17
N LYS A 61 30.83 -14.80 10.83
CA LYS A 61 31.49 -15.92 10.16
C LYS A 61 30.53 -16.62 9.20
N GLU A 62 29.29 -16.78 9.61
CA GLU A 62 28.21 -17.38 8.84
C GLU A 62 27.90 -16.51 7.62
N VAL A 63 27.83 -15.18 7.77
CA VAL A 63 27.65 -14.25 6.65
C VAL A 63 28.83 -14.27 5.69
N GLU A 64 30.07 -14.28 6.19
CA GLU A 64 31.26 -14.35 5.34
C GLU A 64 31.31 -15.66 4.53
N GLN A 65 30.91 -16.79 5.11
CA GLN A 65 30.79 -18.07 4.42
C GLN A 65 29.64 -18.08 3.40
N ARG A 66 28.46 -17.58 3.80
CA ARG A 66 27.28 -17.51 2.93
C ARG A 66 27.46 -16.53 1.79
N TRP A 67 28.24 -15.47 1.97
CA TRP A 67 28.56 -14.50 0.93
C TRP A 67 29.21 -15.17 -0.28
N ALA A 68 30.27 -15.94 -0.09
CA ALA A 68 30.96 -16.62 -1.19
C ALA A 68 30.01 -17.57 -1.95
N ARG A 69 29.18 -18.32 -1.21
CA ARG A 69 28.17 -19.21 -1.80
C ARG A 69 27.07 -18.43 -2.52
N PHE A 70 26.62 -17.31 -1.98
CA PHE A 70 25.60 -16.44 -2.58
C PHE A 70 26.06 -15.93 -3.95
N VAL A 71 27.28 -15.40 -4.04
CA VAL A 71 27.87 -14.96 -5.32
C VAL A 71 27.99 -16.11 -6.30
N GLN A 72 28.48 -17.28 -5.85
CA GLN A 72 28.62 -18.47 -6.68
C GLN A 72 27.26 -18.99 -7.21
N THR A 73 26.26 -19.11 -6.34
CA THR A 73 24.92 -19.62 -6.66
C THR A 73 24.21 -18.73 -7.69
N LEU A 74 24.30 -17.41 -7.51
CA LEU A 74 23.71 -16.46 -8.45
C LEU A 74 24.53 -16.35 -9.75
N GLY A 75 25.81 -16.70 -9.73
CA GLY A 75 26.70 -16.58 -10.89
C GLY A 75 26.89 -15.14 -11.34
N ILE A 76 26.97 -14.21 -10.38
CA ILE A 76 27.12 -12.76 -10.61
C ILE A 76 28.46 -12.26 -10.07
N SER A 77 28.85 -11.04 -10.46
CA SER A 77 30.01 -10.37 -9.86
C SER A 77 29.79 -10.00 -8.39
N GLU A 78 30.86 -9.88 -7.61
CA GLU A 78 30.78 -9.46 -6.21
C GLU A 78 30.17 -8.06 -6.07
N GLU A 79 30.43 -7.16 -7.01
CA GLU A 79 29.86 -5.81 -7.03
C GLU A 79 28.34 -5.82 -7.25
N GLN A 80 27.84 -6.67 -8.16
CA GLN A 80 26.41 -6.83 -8.40
C GLN A 80 25.72 -7.45 -7.18
N ALA A 81 26.29 -8.51 -6.62
CA ALA A 81 25.81 -9.12 -5.39
C ALA A 81 25.74 -8.08 -4.25
N LEU A 82 26.73 -7.19 -4.17
CA LEU A 82 26.78 -6.22 -3.10
C LEU A 82 25.69 -5.16 -3.25
N LYS A 83 25.41 -4.70 -4.48
CA LYS A 83 24.28 -3.80 -4.74
C LYS A 83 22.95 -4.43 -4.32
N MET A 84 22.76 -5.73 -4.59
CA MET A 84 21.57 -6.44 -4.15
C MET A 84 21.47 -6.51 -2.62
N ILE A 85 22.56 -6.86 -1.93
CA ILE A 85 22.56 -6.95 -0.47
C ILE A 85 22.42 -5.58 0.21
N GLN A 86 22.90 -4.50 -0.42
CA GLN A 86 22.65 -3.14 0.05
C GLN A 86 21.17 -2.75 -0.06
N MET A 87 20.43 -3.29 -1.03
CA MET A 87 18.96 -3.12 -1.10
C MET A 87 18.23 -4.03 -0.11
N ASP A 88 18.71 -5.28 0.02
CA ASP A 88 18.12 -6.27 0.89
C ASP A 88 19.13 -7.33 1.32
N ALA A 89 19.50 -7.31 2.60
CA ALA A 89 20.43 -8.26 3.18
C ALA A 89 19.77 -9.57 3.65
N THR A 90 18.43 -9.69 3.57
CA THR A 90 17.69 -10.88 4.00
C THR A 90 18.18 -12.19 3.36
N PRO A 91 18.61 -12.23 2.08
CA PRO A 91 19.14 -13.46 1.47
C PRO A 91 20.38 -14.03 2.17
N LEU A 92 21.18 -13.23 2.88
CA LEU A 92 22.33 -13.75 3.63
C LEU A 92 21.93 -14.38 4.97
N LEU A 93 20.68 -14.18 5.40
CA LEU A 93 20.16 -14.72 6.64
C LEU A 93 19.64 -16.15 6.50
N VAL A 94 19.39 -16.59 5.27
CA VAL A 94 18.96 -17.95 4.91
C VAL A 94 20.12 -18.81 4.40
N GLU A 95 19.92 -20.12 4.36
CA GLU A 95 20.89 -21.06 3.80
C GLU A 95 21.01 -20.93 2.27
N SER A 96 22.21 -21.12 1.76
CA SER A 96 22.54 -21.00 0.32
C SER A 96 21.77 -21.96 -0.57
N GLU A 97 21.39 -23.10 -0.02
CA GLU A 97 20.68 -24.20 -0.65
C GLU A 97 19.25 -23.76 -1.00
N GLY A 98 18.55 -23.09 -0.08
CA GLY A 98 17.23 -22.53 -0.33
C GLY A 98 17.24 -21.44 -1.41
N ILE A 99 18.30 -20.61 -1.45
CA ILE A 99 18.49 -19.60 -2.49
C ILE A 99 18.66 -20.26 -3.86
N ALA A 100 19.48 -21.31 -3.95
CA ALA A 100 19.73 -22.05 -5.18
C ALA A 100 18.45 -22.72 -5.71
N GLU A 101 17.65 -23.30 -4.80
CA GLU A 101 16.37 -23.91 -5.13
C GLU A 101 15.37 -22.91 -5.70
N VAL A 102 15.17 -21.77 -5.01
CA VAL A 102 14.24 -20.72 -5.47
C VAL A 102 14.68 -20.16 -6.81
N LEU A 103 15.98 -19.90 -7.00
CA LEU A 103 16.51 -19.42 -8.28
C LEU A 103 16.26 -20.45 -9.40
N THR A 104 16.50 -21.73 -9.13
CA THR A 104 16.31 -22.81 -10.11
C THR A 104 14.84 -22.90 -10.53
N ARG A 105 13.92 -22.82 -9.55
CA ARG A 105 12.47 -22.84 -9.81
C ARG A 105 12.00 -21.61 -10.59
N LEU A 106 12.47 -20.41 -10.22
CA LEU A 106 12.17 -19.18 -10.97
C LEU A 106 12.69 -19.23 -12.41
N ALA A 107 13.90 -19.75 -12.60
CA ALA A 107 14.50 -19.91 -13.92
C ALA A 107 13.77 -20.96 -14.77
N ALA A 108 13.21 -22.01 -14.15
CA ALA A 108 12.44 -23.04 -14.85
C ALA A 108 11.08 -22.53 -15.39
N ILE A 109 10.46 -21.58 -14.70
CA ILE A 109 9.17 -20.99 -15.11
C ILE A 109 9.36 -19.87 -16.13
N SER A 110 10.51 -19.19 -16.11
CA SER A 110 10.79 -18.06 -16.98
C SER A 110 12.08 -18.28 -17.78
N SER A 111 13.06 -17.41 -17.60
CA SER A 111 14.44 -17.61 -18.03
C SER A 111 15.36 -17.22 -16.88
N ARG A 112 16.63 -17.63 -16.92
CA ARG A 112 17.60 -17.23 -15.89
C ARG A 112 17.75 -15.71 -15.82
N GLU A 113 17.78 -15.04 -16.97
CA GLU A 113 17.91 -13.59 -17.08
C GLU A 113 16.71 -12.88 -16.45
N LYS A 114 15.49 -13.36 -16.74
CA LYS A 114 14.27 -12.78 -16.17
C LYS A 114 14.17 -13.02 -14.66
N ALA A 115 14.53 -14.22 -14.19
CA ALA A 115 14.62 -14.51 -12.77
C ALA A 115 15.62 -13.57 -12.07
N MET A 116 16.79 -13.36 -12.65
CA MET A 116 17.79 -12.42 -12.12
C MET A 116 17.33 -10.96 -12.17
N GLU A 117 16.55 -10.56 -13.18
CA GLU A 117 15.93 -9.22 -13.23
C GLU A 117 14.96 -9.02 -12.06
N LEU A 118 14.11 -10.01 -11.78
CA LEU A 118 13.14 -9.97 -10.67
C LEU A 118 13.84 -9.95 -9.31
N ILE A 119 14.86 -10.80 -9.14
CA ILE A 119 15.68 -10.89 -7.93
C ILE A 119 16.48 -9.59 -7.73
N GLY A 120 16.99 -8.99 -8.81
CA GLY A 120 17.70 -7.70 -8.76
C GLY A 120 16.80 -6.56 -8.30
N LYS A 121 15.51 -6.60 -8.63
CA LYS A 121 14.51 -5.65 -8.10
C LYS A 121 14.14 -5.95 -6.65
N ASN A 122 14.00 -7.23 -6.29
CA ASN A 122 13.59 -7.69 -4.96
C ASN A 122 14.36 -8.92 -4.50
N PRO A 123 15.51 -8.74 -3.82
CA PRO A 123 16.32 -9.88 -3.39
C PRO A 123 15.63 -10.74 -2.34
N SER A 124 14.65 -10.22 -1.59
CA SER A 124 13.82 -10.97 -0.65
C SER A 124 13.10 -12.17 -1.27
N LEU A 125 12.87 -12.18 -2.58
CA LEU A 125 12.28 -13.34 -3.28
C LEU A 125 13.09 -14.62 -3.06
N LEU A 126 14.41 -14.50 -2.87
CA LEU A 126 15.31 -15.64 -2.63
C LEU A 126 15.09 -16.33 -1.28
N VAL A 127 14.37 -15.69 -0.36
CA VAL A 127 14.06 -16.22 0.98
C VAL A 127 12.87 -17.20 0.93
N GLY A 128 12.22 -17.35 -0.23
CA GLY A 128 11.00 -18.13 -0.38
C GLY A 128 11.09 -19.58 0.07
N GLY A 129 12.28 -20.20 0.05
CA GLY A 129 12.53 -21.57 0.50
C GLY A 129 12.33 -21.81 1.99
N ALA A 130 12.17 -20.76 2.80
CA ALA A 130 12.16 -20.83 4.25
C ALA A 130 10.81 -21.27 4.86
N ALA A 131 10.07 -22.16 4.18
CA ALA A 131 8.69 -22.56 4.50
C ALA A 131 8.50 -23.33 5.84
N GLY A 132 9.55 -23.49 6.64
CA GLY A 132 9.50 -24.11 7.97
C GLY A 132 9.46 -23.13 9.15
N LEU A 133 9.52 -21.81 8.89
CA LEU A 133 9.76 -20.82 9.93
C LEU A 133 8.45 -20.34 10.57
N LYS A 134 7.89 -21.19 11.44
CA LYS A 134 6.88 -20.74 12.41
C LYS A 134 7.56 -19.80 13.41
N VAL A 135 7.47 -18.49 13.16
CA VAL A 135 7.84 -17.49 14.16
C VAL A 135 6.82 -17.61 15.30
N GLU A 136 7.28 -17.82 16.54
CA GLU A 136 6.41 -17.82 17.74
C GLU A 136 5.80 -16.43 18.07
N GLY A 137 5.89 -15.48 17.14
CA GLY A 137 5.19 -14.20 17.18
C GLY A 137 3.74 -14.40 16.72
N GLY A 138 2.79 -14.00 17.56
CA GLY A 138 1.35 -14.30 17.43
C GLY A 138 0.79 -14.21 16.00
N PHE A 139 -0.27 -15.00 15.75
CA PHE A 139 -0.92 -15.30 14.45
C PHE A 139 -0.82 -14.23 13.35
N ALA A 140 -0.99 -12.94 13.68
CA ALA A 140 -0.89 -11.84 12.73
C ALA A 140 0.51 -11.71 12.08
N VAL A 141 1.60 -11.89 12.84
CA VAL A 141 2.98 -11.74 12.31
C VAL A 141 3.35 -12.94 11.44
N SER A 142 3.02 -14.16 11.88
CA SER A 142 3.22 -15.36 11.05
C SER A 142 2.42 -15.29 9.75
N ALA A 143 1.15 -14.87 9.80
CA ALA A 143 0.35 -14.71 8.59
C ALA A 143 0.92 -13.63 7.66
N LEU A 144 1.43 -12.51 8.21
CA LEU A 144 2.04 -11.46 7.41
C LEU A 144 3.34 -11.94 6.74
N VAL A 145 4.20 -12.66 7.48
CA VAL A 145 5.45 -13.23 6.97
C VAL A 145 5.18 -14.33 5.93
N ASP A 146 4.19 -15.20 6.17
CA ASP A 146 3.80 -16.26 5.23
C ASP A 146 3.22 -15.71 3.93
N VAL A 147 2.40 -14.65 4.03
CA VAL A 147 1.79 -13.97 2.87
C VAL A 147 2.83 -13.15 2.11
N LEU A 148 3.74 -12.48 2.82
CA LEU A 148 4.66 -11.53 2.21
C LEU A 148 5.96 -12.19 1.73
N TYR A 149 6.63 -13.02 2.54
CA TYR A 149 8.03 -13.36 2.27
C TYR A 149 8.27 -14.73 1.61
N ALA A 150 7.41 -15.74 1.80
CA ALA A 150 7.81 -17.09 1.39
C ALA A 150 6.69 -18.05 1.00
N GLY A 151 5.66 -18.20 1.82
CA GLY A 151 4.68 -19.27 1.66
C GLY A 151 3.93 -19.19 0.33
N ARG A 152 3.56 -17.97 -0.10
CA ARG A 152 2.81 -17.80 -1.34
C ARG A 152 3.67 -17.89 -2.60
N LEU A 153 4.93 -17.46 -2.55
CA LEU A 153 5.83 -17.54 -3.70
C LEU A 153 6.07 -19.00 -4.08
N LEU A 154 6.49 -19.84 -3.12
CA LEU A 154 6.67 -21.27 -3.33
C LEU A 154 5.39 -21.93 -3.83
N LYS A 155 4.25 -21.61 -3.21
CA LYS A 155 2.96 -22.17 -3.61
C LYS A 155 2.60 -21.84 -5.07
N VAL A 156 2.88 -20.61 -5.53
CA VAL A 156 2.69 -20.21 -6.93
C VAL A 156 3.67 -20.93 -7.85
N LEU A 157 4.92 -21.12 -7.43
CA LEU A 157 5.90 -21.89 -8.20
C LEU A 157 5.46 -23.37 -8.35
N GLU A 158 4.96 -23.97 -7.27
CA GLU A 158 4.53 -25.38 -7.18
C GLU A 158 3.15 -25.69 -7.77
N GLU A 159 2.33 -24.67 -8.05
CA GLU A 159 0.96 -24.86 -8.54
C GLU A 159 0.96 -25.57 -9.91
N GLU A 160 0.61 -26.85 -9.95
CA GLU A 160 0.50 -27.63 -11.19
C GLU A 160 -0.70 -27.18 -12.03
N GLY A 161 -0.55 -27.19 -13.36
CA GLY A 161 -1.64 -26.87 -14.30
C GLY A 161 -1.84 -25.38 -14.61
N ARG A 162 -1.16 -24.47 -13.91
CA ARG A 162 -1.16 -23.04 -14.23
C ARG A 162 -0.06 -22.71 -15.24
N ASP A 163 -0.37 -21.84 -16.19
CA ASP A 163 0.58 -21.40 -17.21
C ASP A 163 1.72 -20.57 -16.60
N ASN A 164 2.91 -20.71 -17.19
CA ASN A 164 4.12 -20.05 -16.70
C ASN A 164 4.01 -18.51 -16.74
N GLU A 165 3.30 -17.95 -17.71
CA GLU A 165 3.09 -16.50 -17.83
C GLU A 165 2.22 -15.97 -16.68
N GLY A 166 1.15 -16.67 -16.34
CA GLY A 166 0.27 -16.39 -15.22
C GLY A 166 0.98 -16.47 -13.88
N LYS A 167 1.87 -17.46 -13.70
CA LYS A 167 2.75 -17.54 -12.52
C LYS A 167 3.71 -16.34 -12.47
N LEU A 168 4.35 -16.01 -13.58
CA LEU A 168 5.31 -14.90 -13.65
C LEU A 168 4.67 -13.54 -13.32
N LYS A 169 3.48 -13.27 -13.85
CA LYS A 169 2.72 -12.03 -13.54
C LYS A 169 2.36 -11.94 -12.06
N GLU A 170 1.97 -13.05 -11.44
CA GLU A 170 1.67 -13.05 -10.00
C GLU A 170 2.94 -12.83 -9.17
N ILE A 171 4.08 -13.41 -9.58
CA ILE A 171 5.37 -13.19 -8.93
C ILE A 171 5.82 -11.73 -9.08
N GLU A 172 5.65 -11.12 -10.26
CA GLU A 172 5.91 -9.69 -10.48
C GLU A 172 5.03 -8.81 -9.59
N LEU A 173 3.75 -9.16 -9.44
CA LEU A 173 2.85 -8.50 -8.52
C LEU A 173 3.31 -8.63 -7.06
N TYR A 174 3.69 -9.84 -6.62
CA TYR A 174 4.24 -10.04 -5.26
C TYR A 174 5.52 -9.27 -5.04
N SER A 175 6.41 -9.28 -6.01
CA SER A 175 7.66 -8.53 -5.99
C SER A 175 7.39 -7.04 -5.76
N CYS A 176 6.43 -6.47 -6.49
CA CYS A 176 6.00 -5.08 -6.32
C CYS A 176 5.35 -4.81 -4.94
N VAL A 177 4.45 -5.70 -4.50
CA VAL A 177 3.81 -5.61 -3.18
C VAL A 177 4.85 -5.73 -2.08
N LEU A 178 5.82 -6.63 -2.18
CA LEU A 178 6.90 -6.81 -1.23
C LEU A 178 7.78 -5.57 -1.11
N SER A 179 8.21 -4.98 -2.24
CA SER A 179 8.97 -3.72 -2.21
C SER A 179 8.21 -2.63 -1.48
N GLY A 180 6.90 -2.54 -1.76
CA GLY A 180 5.99 -1.64 -1.07
C GLY A 180 5.96 -1.95 0.41
N PHE A 181 5.55 -3.15 0.81
CA PHE A 181 5.25 -3.47 2.22
C PHE A 181 6.48 -3.77 3.09
N LYS A 182 7.69 -3.89 2.54
CA LYS A 182 8.92 -4.17 3.32
C LYS A 182 9.15 -3.22 4.51
N PRO A 183 8.97 -1.88 4.41
CA PRO A 183 9.07 -0.99 5.57
C PRO A 183 8.08 -1.34 6.68
N LEU A 184 6.88 -1.84 6.32
CA LEU A 184 5.87 -2.28 7.28
C LEU A 184 6.29 -3.60 7.95
N VAL A 185 6.82 -4.56 7.20
CA VAL A 185 7.30 -5.81 7.78
C VAL A 185 8.49 -5.58 8.69
N ASN A 186 9.46 -4.77 8.25
CA ASN A 186 10.58 -4.37 9.09
C ASN A 186 10.09 -3.67 10.37
N MET A 187 9.05 -2.84 10.27
CA MET A 187 8.45 -2.17 11.42
C MET A 187 7.78 -3.14 12.41
N VAL A 188 7.08 -4.16 11.91
CA VAL A 188 6.47 -5.21 12.73
C VAL A 188 7.55 -6.08 13.38
N LEU A 189 8.59 -6.46 12.64
CA LEU A 189 9.68 -7.29 13.13
C LEU A 189 10.53 -6.56 14.18
N CYS A 190 10.82 -5.28 14.00
CA CYS A 190 11.67 -4.49 14.92
C CYS A 190 10.96 -3.94 16.18
N GLY A 191 9.73 -4.40 16.47
CA GLY A 191 9.02 -4.04 17.71
C GLY A 191 8.93 -2.54 17.97
N LEU A 192 8.67 -1.73 16.93
CA LEU A 192 8.77 -0.28 17.01
C LEU A 192 7.64 0.38 17.83
N THR A 193 7.91 1.59 18.34
CA THR A 193 6.88 2.37 19.04
C THR A 193 5.83 2.88 18.03
N ALA A 194 4.62 3.21 18.50
CA ALA A 194 3.56 3.76 17.66
C ALA A 194 4.01 4.99 16.83
N ARG A 195 5.00 5.75 17.31
CA ARG A 195 5.54 6.92 16.62
C ARG A 195 6.41 6.53 15.42
N ASP A 196 7.33 5.60 15.61
CA ASP A 196 8.20 5.12 14.52
C ASP A 196 7.38 4.37 13.45
N ALA A 197 6.31 3.70 13.87
CA ALA A 197 5.36 3.05 12.99
C ALA A 197 4.61 4.05 12.09
N SER A 198 4.18 5.20 12.65
CA SER A 198 3.53 6.25 11.86
C SER A 198 4.50 6.84 10.82
N ASP A 199 5.74 7.14 11.20
CA ASP A 199 6.72 7.71 10.28
C ASP A 199 7.14 6.73 9.17
N ALA A 200 7.34 5.46 9.49
CA ALA A 200 7.63 4.43 8.49
C ALA A 200 6.43 4.20 7.55
N THR A 201 5.20 4.25 8.07
CA THR A 201 3.97 4.17 7.28
C THR A 201 3.86 5.36 6.32
N ARG A 202 4.20 6.59 6.75
CA ARG A 202 4.22 7.76 5.86
C ARG A 202 5.27 7.64 4.76
N ARG A 203 6.46 7.11 5.07
CA ARG A 203 7.50 6.84 4.05
C ARG A 203 7.00 5.85 3.01
N LEU A 204 6.35 4.77 3.46
CA LEU A 204 5.71 3.79 2.59
C LEU A 204 4.75 4.46 1.60
N PHE A 205 3.77 5.22 2.11
CA PHE A 205 2.78 5.86 1.25
C PHE A 205 3.39 6.88 0.28
N ARG A 206 4.45 7.59 0.66
CA ARG A 206 5.20 8.47 -0.26
C ARG A 206 5.92 7.71 -1.37
N THR A 207 6.52 6.56 -1.06
CA THR A 207 7.16 5.72 -2.09
C THR A 207 6.13 5.16 -3.06
N LEU A 208 4.98 4.71 -2.54
CA LEU A 208 3.85 4.27 -3.37
C LEU A 208 3.29 5.42 -4.21
N GLU A 209 3.20 6.65 -3.66
CA GLU A 209 2.73 7.84 -4.37
C GLU A 209 3.56 8.12 -5.63
N LEU A 210 4.89 7.99 -5.53
CA LEU A 210 5.81 8.14 -6.67
C LEU A 210 5.67 7.05 -7.73
N SER A 211 5.12 5.90 -7.35
CA SER A 211 4.98 4.71 -8.21
C SER A 211 3.55 4.51 -8.70
N ALA A 212 2.62 5.41 -8.35
CA ALA A 212 1.22 5.28 -8.66
C ALA A 212 0.98 5.41 -10.18
N PRO A 213 0.26 4.46 -10.82
CA PRO A 213 0.07 4.46 -12.27
C PRO A 213 -0.96 5.49 -12.75
N ASN A 214 -1.78 6.05 -11.85
CA ASN A 214 -2.81 7.03 -12.17
C ASN A 214 -2.87 8.17 -11.14
N GLU A 215 -3.42 9.29 -11.57
CA GLU A 215 -3.55 10.50 -10.74
C GLU A 215 -4.40 10.24 -9.51
N SER A 216 -5.50 9.51 -9.67
CA SER A 216 -6.45 9.31 -8.58
C SER A 216 -5.84 8.57 -7.40
N LEU A 217 -5.00 7.55 -7.67
CA LEU A 217 -4.27 6.80 -6.66
C LEU A 217 -3.17 7.66 -6.03
N ARG A 218 -2.52 8.53 -6.82
CA ARG A 218 -1.54 9.48 -6.30
C ARG A 218 -2.17 10.42 -5.27
N VAL A 219 -3.35 10.96 -5.56
CA VAL A 219 -4.12 11.78 -4.62
C VAL A 219 -4.46 11.00 -3.34
N LEU A 220 -4.88 9.74 -3.47
CA LEU A 220 -5.13 8.85 -2.32
C LEU A 220 -3.90 8.68 -1.44
N LEU A 221 -2.79 8.27 -2.04
CA LEU A 221 -1.55 7.99 -1.32
C LEU A 221 -0.98 9.26 -0.68
N CYS A 222 -1.03 10.39 -1.38
CA CYS A 222 -0.60 11.69 -0.86
C CYS A 222 -1.43 12.10 0.38
N ARG A 223 -2.76 11.95 0.32
CA ARG A 223 -3.65 12.28 1.44
C ARG A 223 -3.42 11.37 2.63
N VAL A 224 -3.29 10.06 2.39
CA VAL A 224 -2.98 9.07 3.43
C VAL A 224 -1.61 9.38 4.07
N ALA A 225 -0.61 9.77 3.28
CA ALA A 225 0.72 10.14 3.77
C ALA A 225 0.75 11.46 4.57
N LYS A 226 -0.18 12.39 4.28
CA LYS A 226 -0.34 13.67 4.99
C LYS A 226 -1.15 13.57 6.27
N ALA A 227 -1.96 12.53 6.44
CA ALA A 227 -2.77 12.33 7.64
C ALA A 227 -1.88 12.13 8.88
N ASP A 228 -2.35 12.65 10.03
CA ASP A 228 -1.67 12.48 11.32
C ASP A 228 -1.51 10.99 11.66
N ASP A 229 -2.56 10.21 11.43
CA ASP A 229 -2.60 8.75 11.50
C ASP A 229 -3.15 8.18 10.17
N PRO A 230 -2.27 7.69 9.28
CA PRO A 230 -2.65 7.12 8.00
C PRO A 230 -3.66 5.96 8.11
N TRP A 231 -3.55 5.13 9.14
CA TRP A 231 -4.39 3.95 9.31
C TRP A 231 -5.77 4.31 9.83
N ALA A 232 -5.84 5.20 10.82
CA ALA A 232 -7.12 5.72 11.29
C ALA A 232 -7.86 6.42 10.16
N TYR A 233 -7.17 7.21 9.34
CA TYR A 233 -7.74 7.85 8.16
C TYR A 233 -8.32 6.83 7.16
N LEU A 234 -7.53 5.83 6.77
CA LEU A 234 -7.99 4.77 5.87
C LEU A 234 -9.20 4.01 6.43
N ALA A 235 -9.17 3.67 7.71
CA ALA A 235 -10.26 2.97 8.38
C ALA A 235 -11.56 3.81 8.39
N ASP A 236 -11.45 5.12 8.57
CA ASP A 236 -12.60 6.02 8.56
C ASP A 236 -13.20 6.15 7.16
N GLN A 237 -12.35 6.26 6.13
CA GLN A 237 -12.80 6.23 4.73
C GLN A 237 -13.45 4.88 4.36
N THR A 238 -12.89 3.74 4.83
CA THR A 238 -13.49 2.42 4.61
C THR A 238 -14.88 2.35 5.22
N ARG A 239 -15.03 2.82 6.46
CA ARG A 239 -16.31 2.83 7.17
C ARG A 239 -17.34 3.69 6.44
N ALA A 240 -16.94 4.87 5.97
CA ALA A 240 -17.80 5.75 5.18
C ALA A 240 -18.23 5.08 3.86
N GLY A 241 -17.30 4.44 3.16
CA GLY A 241 -17.58 3.69 1.93
C GLY A 241 -18.56 2.54 2.14
N LEU A 242 -18.38 1.75 3.21
CA LEU A 242 -19.28 0.64 3.54
C LEU A 242 -20.70 1.15 3.87
N PHE A 243 -20.80 2.25 4.62
CA PHE A 243 -22.07 2.88 4.93
C PHE A 243 -22.78 3.39 3.67
N MET A 244 -22.05 3.99 2.72
CA MET A 244 -22.61 4.39 1.43
C MET A 244 -23.06 3.20 0.59
N ALA A 245 -22.23 2.17 0.47
CA ALA A 245 -22.57 0.96 -0.26
C ALA A 245 -23.84 0.31 0.30
N SER A 246 -23.97 0.25 1.63
CA SER A 246 -25.18 -0.24 2.30
C SER A 246 -26.41 0.63 1.98
N LYS A 247 -26.27 1.95 1.96
CA LYS A 247 -27.37 2.87 1.58
C LYS A 247 -27.78 2.73 0.12
N LEU A 248 -26.82 2.60 -0.79
CA LEU A 248 -27.08 2.40 -2.22
C LEU A 248 -27.75 1.05 -2.46
N ALA A 249 -27.29 -0.01 -1.79
CA ALA A 249 -27.92 -1.33 -1.85
C ALA A 249 -29.37 -1.31 -1.33
N ALA A 250 -29.67 -0.48 -0.33
CA ALA A 250 -31.03 -0.27 0.15
C ALA A 250 -31.89 0.60 -0.79
N GLN A 251 -31.31 1.21 -1.82
CA GLN A 251 -31.99 2.08 -2.79
C GLN A 251 -31.73 1.62 -4.24
N PRO A 252 -32.46 0.60 -4.73
CA PRO A 252 -32.21 -0.02 -6.03
C PRO A 252 -32.28 0.97 -7.20
N SER A 253 -33.13 2.00 -7.12
CA SER A 253 -33.25 3.02 -8.16
C SER A 253 -31.95 3.80 -8.39
N LEU A 254 -31.26 4.19 -7.33
CA LEU A 254 -29.95 4.86 -7.46
C LEU A 254 -28.88 3.91 -8.00
N THR A 255 -28.92 2.65 -7.58
CA THR A 255 -27.97 1.64 -8.07
C THR A 255 -28.13 1.41 -9.57
N GLN A 256 -29.36 1.36 -10.08
CA GLN A 256 -29.65 1.22 -11.51
C GLN A 256 -29.14 2.41 -12.32
N THR A 257 -29.14 3.60 -11.75
CA THR A 257 -28.60 4.82 -12.38
C THR A 257 -27.07 4.83 -12.41
N ILE A 258 -26.40 4.38 -11.33
CA ILE A 258 -24.93 4.42 -11.24
C ILE A 258 -24.27 3.30 -12.08
N LEU A 259 -24.89 2.12 -12.15
CA LEU A 259 -24.27 0.92 -12.70
C LEU A 259 -23.76 1.08 -14.15
N PRO A 260 -24.51 1.70 -15.09
CA PRO A 260 -24.04 1.95 -16.45
C PRO A 260 -22.75 2.78 -16.51
N HIS A 261 -22.54 3.65 -15.53
CA HIS A 261 -21.41 4.56 -15.46
C HIS A 261 -20.26 4.05 -14.57
N SER A 262 -20.39 2.86 -13.99
CA SER A 262 -19.41 2.31 -13.05
C SER A 262 -18.00 2.25 -13.63
N GLY A 263 -17.83 1.94 -14.92
CA GLY A 263 -16.52 1.91 -15.58
C GLY A 263 -15.77 3.24 -15.51
N HIS A 264 -16.47 4.36 -15.71
CA HIS A 264 -15.92 5.72 -15.63
C HIS A 264 -15.63 6.12 -14.18
N ILE A 265 -16.48 5.71 -13.24
CA ILE A 265 -16.29 6.04 -11.82
C ILE A 265 -15.12 5.25 -11.21
N ILE A 266 -14.86 4.03 -11.69
CA ILE A 266 -13.82 3.13 -11.16
C ILE A 266 -12.42 3.73 -11.29
N SER A 267 -12.11 4.45 -12.38
CA SER A 267 -10.79 5.10 -12.56
C SER A 267 -10.54 6.17 -11.49
N HIS A 268 -11.58 6.91 -11.10
CA HIS A 268 -11.53 7.98 -10.11
C HIS A 268 -11.79 7.53 -8.67
N LEU A 269 -12.15 6.26 -8.49
CA LEU A 269 -12.54 5.68 -7.20
C LEU A 269 -11.51 5.89 -6.10
N PRO A 270 -10.18 5.78 -6.34
CA PRO A 270 -9.18 6.11 -5.31
C PRO A 270 -9.28 7.56 -4.80
N SER A 271 -9.55 8.52 -5.68
CA SER A 271 -9.73 9.93 -5.30
C SER A 271 -11.04 10.16 -4.58
N ILE A 272 -12.14 9.60 -5.06
CA ILE A 272 -13.44 9.64 -4.37
C ILE A 272 -13.32 9.02 -2.98
N TYR A 273 -12.58 7.91 -2.86
CA TYR A 273 -12.35 7.19 -1.62
C TYR A 273 -11.74 8.07 -0.53
N THR A 274 -10.84 9.01 -0.89
CA THR A 274 -10.26 9.95 0.08
C THR A 274 -11.28 10.87 0.74
N ARG A 275 -12.44 11.07 0.12
CA ARG A 275 -13.47 12.04 0.50
C ARG A 275 -14.79 11.40 0.88
N LEU A 276 -14.84 10.08 1.05
CA LEU A 276 -16.07 9.37 1.37
C LEU A 276 -16.70 9.88 2.67
N SER A 277 -15.90 10.15 3.71
CA SER A 277 -16.44 10.68 4.97
C SER A 277 -17.21 12.00 4.79
N ILE A 278 -16.76 12.84 3.86
CA ILE A 278 -17.36 14.14 3.50
C ILE A 278 -18.56 13.96 2.56
N LEU A 279 -18.43 13.09 1.57
CA LEU A 279 -19.45 12.86 0.54
C LEU A 279 -20.70 12.14 1.07
N GLY A 280 -20.57 11.33 2.12
CA GLY A 280 -21.62 10.44 2.62
C GLY A 280 -23.00 11.05 2.82
N PRO A 281 -23.13 12.23 3.45
CA PRO A 281 -24.41 12.91 3.61
C PRO A 281 -25.04 13.36 2.28
N HIS A 282 -24.23 13.62 1.25
CA HIS A 282 -24.64 14.25 0.00
C HIS A 282 -24.83 13.27 -1.16
N VAL A 283 -24.37 12.01 -1.03
CA VAL A 283 -24.41 11.00 -2.10
C VAL A 283 -25.78 10.85 -2.77
N PRO A 284 -26.93 10.76 -2.07
CA PRO A 284 -28.22 10.62 -2.76
C PRO A 284 -28.54 11.80 -3.69
N SER A 285 -28.20 13.02 -3.26
CA SER A 285 -28.39 14.24 -4.06
C SER A 285 -27.40 14.31 -5.21
N ILE A 286 -26.14 13.93 -4.97
CA ILE A 286 -25.09 13.89 -6.00
C ILE A 286 -25.50 12.90 -7.10
N VAL A 287 -25.79 11.65 -6.76
CA VAL A 287 -26.11 10.59 -7.72
C VAL A 287 -27.28 10.97 -8.62
N ARG A 288 -28.34 11.57 -8.05
CA ARG A 288 -29.53 11.96 -8.81
C ARG A 288 -29.23 13.00 -9.89
N ILE A 289 -28.29 13.90 -9.64
CA ILE A 289 -27.98 15.01 -10.54
C ILE A 289 -26.81 14.62 -11.47
N LEU A 290 -25.84 13.87 -10.96
CA LEU A 290 -24.64 13.48 -11.68
C LEU A 290 -24.96 12.62 -12.91
N ASP A 291 -26.02 11.82 -12.87
CA ASP A 291 -26.48 10.99 -14.01
C ASP A 291 -26.58 11.78 -15.33
N GLN A 292 -27.04 13.03 -15.28
CA GLN A 292 -27.23 13.85 -16.50
C GLN A 292 -25.96 14.58 -16.96
N TYR A 293 -24.97 14.70 -16.08
CA TYR A 293 -23.79 15.54 -16.29
C TYR A 293 -22.47 14.78 -16.14
N LEU A 294 -22.52 13.46 -15.96
CA LEU A 294 -21.33 12.68 -15.64
C LEU A 294 -20.28 12.81 -16.74
N ASP A 295 -20.66 12.71 -18.01
CA ASP A 295 -19.74 12.82 -19.15
C ASP A 295 -19.01 14.18 -19.19
N VAL A 296 -19.63 15.23 -18.64
CA VAL A 296 -19.05 16.58 -18.58
C VAL A 296 -18.17 16.75 -17.34
N VAL A 297 -18.55 16.14 -16.22
CA VAL A 297 -17.86 16.27 -14.93
C VAL A 297 -16.71 15.28 -14.76
N GLU A 298 -16.79 14.10 -15.37
CA GLU A 298 -15.82 13.00 -15.24
C GLU A 298 -14.38 13.43 -15.53
N PRO A 299 -14.07 14.13 -16.65
CA PRO A 299 -12.70 14.57 -16.93
C PRO A 299 -12.11 15.51 -15.87
N HIS A 300 -12.97 16.07 -15.01
CA HIS A 300 -12.61 17.03 -13.99
C HIS A 300 -12.69 16.45 -12.56
N LEU A 301 -13.11 15.20 -12.40
CA LEU A 301 -13.47 14.63 -11.10
C LEU A 301 -12.29 14.58 -10.12
N ASP A 302 -11.10 14.21 -10.59
CA ASP A 302 -9.89 14.20 -9.74
C ASP A 302 -9.55 15.61 -9.22
N ARG A 303 -9.60 16.63 -10.10
CA ARG A 303 -9.37 18.04 -9.72
C ARG A 303 -10.41 18.54 -8.70
N ILE A 304 -11.66 18.09 -8.82
CA ILE A 304 -12.72 18.39 -7.84
C ILE A 304 -12.38 17.73 -6.49
N MET A 305 -11.97 16.46 -6.48
CA MET A 305 -11.65 15.72 -5.25
C MET A 305 -10.43 16.31 -4.51
N GLU A 306 -9.44 16.82 -5.24
CA GLU A 306 -8.29 17.53 -4.66
C GLU A 306 -8.73 18.76 -3.85
N ARG A 307 -9.70 19.53 -4.38
CA ARG A 307 -10.20 20.78 -3.81
C ARG A 307 -11.42 20.59 -2.88
N MET A 308 -11.83 19.36 -2.62
CA MET A 308 -13.07 19.05 -1.91
C MET A 308 -13.18 19.68 -0.51
N ASP A 309 -12.07 19.86 0.20
CA ASP A 309 -12.06 20.53 1.52
C ASP A 309 -12.64 21.96 1.45
N ARG A 310 -12.40 22.66 0.34
CA ARG A 310 -12.89 24.03 0.12
C ARG A 310 -14.27 24.05 -0.53
N ILE A 311 -14.62 22.99 -1.26
CA ILE A 311 -15.91 22.84 -1.95
C ILE A 311 -17.02 22.41 -0.98
N GLU A 312 -16.69 21.55 -0.01
CA GLU A 312 -17.65 20.95 0.93
C GLU A 312 -18.61 21.95 1.56
N PRO A 313 -18.17 23.09 2.13
CA PRO A 313 -19.07 24.05 2.76
C PRO A 313 -20.11 24.63 1.79
N HIS A 314 -19.80 24.67 0.50
CA HIS A 314 -20.64 25.21 -0.57
C HIS A 314 -21.39 24.13 -1.35
N LEU A 315 -21.18 22.84 -1.03
CA LEU A 315 -21.72 21.71 -1.77
C LEU A 315 -23.26 21.74 -1.88
N PRO A 316 -24.04 22.11 -0.84
CA PRO A 316 -25.50 22.22 -0.99
C PRO A 316 -25.93 23.24 -2.06
N TYR A 317 -25.24 24.38 -2.14
CA TYR A 317 -25.52 25.42 -3.14
C TYR A 317 -25.08 24.98 -4.54
N ILE A 318 -23.91 24.35 -4.64
CA ILE A 318 -23.39 23.81 -5.90
C ILE A 318 -24.35 22.76 -6.46
N LEU A 319 -24.87 21.87 -5.61
CA LEU A 319 -25.83 20.84 -6.04
C LEU A 319 -27.16 21.44 -6.50
N LEU A 320 -27.58 22.59 -5.96
CA LEU A 320 -28.80 23.28 -6.40
C LEU A 320 -28.65 23.88 -7.80
N HIS A 321 -27.43 24.29 -8.19
CA HIS A 321 -27.14 24.98 -9.44
C HIS A 321 -26.21 24.18 -10.37
N LEU A 322 -26.15 22.86 -10.19
CA LEU A 322 -25.19 22.01 -10.90
C LEU A 322 -25.44 21.98 -12.40
N ASP A 323 -26.69 22.18 -12.83
CA ASP A 323 -27.10 22.26 -14.24
C ASP A 323 -26.41 23.41 -15.02
N VAL A 324 -26.19 24.54 -14.33
CA VAL A 324 -25.46 25.68 -14.87
C VAL A 324 -23.96 25.48 -14.69
N LEU A 325 -23.53 25.04 -13.50
CA LEU A 325 -22.12 24.92 -13.15
C LEU A 325 -21.40 23.81 -13.93
N ALA A 326 -22.06 22.67 -14.19
CA ALA A 326 -21.45 21.52 -14.87
C ALA A 326 -20.93 21.90 -16.26
N LYS A 327 -21.67 22.72 -17.01
CA LYS A 327 -21.28 23.20 -18.36
C LYS A 327 -20.03 24.07 -18.35
N HIS A 328 -19.71 24.67 -17.21
CA HIS A 328 -18.55 25.54 -17.03
C HIS A 328 -17.52 24.94 -16.05
N CYS A 329 -17.60 23.64 -15.75
CA CYS A 329 -16.80 23.00 -14.71
C CYS A 329 -15.29 23.17 -14.94
N GLY A 330 -14.81 22.96 -16.17
CA GLY A 330 -13.39 23.14 -16.52
C GLY A 330 -12.86 24.56 -16.20
N PRO A 331 -13.39 25.62 -16.83
CA PRO A 331 -12.98 26.99 -16.54
C PRO A 331 -13.15 27.38 -15.07
N LEU A 332 -14.24 26.96 -14.41
CA LEU A 332 -14.46 27.22 -13.00
C LEU A 332 -13.36 26.61 -12.12
N LEU A 333 -12.86 25.42 -12.46
CA LEU A 333 -11.77 24.78 -11.74
C LEU A 333 -10.39 25.39 -12.04
N ASP A 334 -10.22 26.03 -13.20
CA ASP A 334 -8.99 26.77 -13.54
C ASP A 334 -8.88 28.05 -12.71
N TYR A 335 -9.99 28.77 -12.54
CA TYR A 335 -10.07 30.02 -11.76
C TYR A 335 -10.54 29.82 -10.31
N PHE A 336 -10.63 28.58 -9.83
CA PHE A 336 -11.24 28.29 -8.54
C PHE A 336 -10.57 29.03 -7.38
N ASP A 337 -9.24 29.12 -7.36
CA ASP A 337 -8.54 29.82 -6.27
C ASP A 337 -8.77 31.32 -6.27
N GLU A 338 -9.05 31.92 -7.43
CA GLU A 338 -9.44 33.33 -7.59
C GLU A 338 -10.90 33.57 -7.21
N LEU A 339 -11.78 32.57 -7.41
CA LEU A 339 -13.20 32.63 -7.09
C LEU A 339 -13.49 32.41 -5.60
N MET A 340 -12.69 31.60 -4.91
CA MET A 340 -12.94 31.22 -3.52
C MET A 340 -13.05 32.40 -2.53
N PRO A 341 -12.23 33.47 -2.61
CA PRO A 341 -12.39 34.64 -1.74
C PRO A 341 -13.80 35.24 -1.80
N TYR A 342 -14.45 35.24 -2.97
CA TYR A 342 -15.82 35.75 -3.13
C TYR A 342 -16.90 34.81 -2.57
N ALA A 343 -16.60 33.50 -2.49
CA ALA A 343 -17.48 32.52 -1.86
C ALA A 343 -17.39 32.61 -0.32
N GLU A 344 -16.18 32.85 0.20
CA GLU A 344 -15.87 32.97 1.63
C GLU A 344 -16.35 34.32 2.21
N ASP A 345 -16.35 35.41 1.45
CA ASP A 345 -16.81 36.74 1.93
C ASP A 345 -18.32 36.83 2.21
N LYS A 346 -19.10 35.78 1.88
CA LYS A 346 -20.55 35.74 2.15
C LYS A 346 -20.90 35.70 3.63
N ASP A 347 -19.97 35.33 4.52
CA ASP A 347 -20.17 35.48 5.97
C ASP A 347 -20.30 36.95 6.39
N LYS A 348 -19.84 37.91 5.56
CA LYS A 348 -20.05 39.36 5.78
C LYS A 348 -21.34 39.87 5.15
N ILE A 349 -21.85 39.20 4.11
CA ILE A 349 -23.05 39.62 3.35
C ILE A 349 -24.33 38.96 3.91
N GLY A 350 -24.19 37.80 4.59
CA GLY A 350 -25.28 36.95 5.08
C GLY A 350 -25.82 37.26 6.49
N ALA A 351 -25.20 38.17 7.25
CA ALA A 351 -25.64 38.54 8.61
C ALA A 351 -27.07 39.11 8.68
N VAL A 352 -27.74 39.35 7.55
CA VAL A 352 -29.15 39.80 7.49
C VAL A 352 -30.14 38.62 7.34
N ASN A 353 -29.71 37.41 6.98
CA ASN A 353 -30.63 36.29 6.67
C ASN A 353 -30.26 34.91 7.27
N GLN A 354 -29.22 34.81 8.10
CA GLN A 354 -28.69 33.53 8.62
C GLN A 354 -29.53 32.85 9.73
N ASP A 355 -30.51 33.54 10.33
CA ASP A 355 -31.32 33.04 11.45
C ASP A 355 -32.24 31.83 11.13
N ARG A 356 -32.32 31.39 9.87
CA ARG A 356 -33.21 30.28 9.45
C ARG A 356 -32.53 28.94 9.17
N VAL A 357 -31.21 28.86 9.07
CA VAL A 357 -30.52 27.65 8.53
C VAL A 357 -29.75 26.85 9.61
N GLU A 358 -29.42 27.44 10.76
CA GLU A 358 -28.57 26.81 11.79
C GLU A 358 -29.09 25.53 12.50
N PRO A 359 -30.40 25.28 12.73
CA PRO A 359 -30.79 24.16 13.61
C PRO A 359 -30.52 22.76 13.01
N MET A 360 -30.28 22.65 11.70
CA MET A 360 -30.09 21.35 11.04
C MET A 360 -28.65 20.82 11.13
N GLN A 361 -27.64 21.71 11.07
CA GLN A 361 -26.21 21.32 11.10
C GLN A 361 -25.73 20.94 12.51
N GLN A 362 -26.26 21.57 13.56
CA GLN A 362 -25.89 21.24 14.95
C GLN A 362 -26.35 19.83 15.37
N THR A 363 -27.43 19.31 14.76
CA THR A 363 -27.98 17.98 15.10
C THR A 363 -27.11 16.83 14.56
N ILE A 364 -26.41 17.04 13.43
CA ILE A 364 -25.57 16.03 12.79
C ILE A 364 -24.22 15.91 13.54
N ASN A 365 -23.61 17.03 13.90
CA ASN A 365 -22.32 17.06 14.61
C ASN A 365 -22.38 16.47 16.03
N LYS A 366 -23.57 16.45 16.66
CA LYS A 366 -23.76 15.89 18.00
C LYS A 366 -23.84 14.36 18.01
N ARG A 367 -24.15 13.72 16.87
CA ARG A 367 -24.24 12.24 16.76
C ARG A 367 -22.92 11.55 16.45
N LEU A 368 -21.92 12.26 15.93
CA LEU A 368 -20.63 11.67 15.53
C LEU A 368 -19.61 11.47 16.68
N ARG A 369 -19.88 11.98 17.89
CA ARG A 369 -18.91 11.96 19.01
C ARG A 369 -18.93 10.73 19.92
N CYS A 370 -19.79 9.74 19.69
CA CYS A 370 -19.90 8.55 20.54
C CYS A 370 -19.52 7.25 19.82
N ASN A 371 -18.24 6.89 19.76
CA ASN A 371 -17.80 5.50 19.96
C ASN A 371 -16.27 5.32 19.95
N LYS A 372 -15.65 5.12 21.12
CA LYS A 372 -14.22 4.77 21.25
C LYS A 372 -13.97 3.26 21.44
N GLN A 373 -15.00 2.42 21.53
CA GLN A 373 -14.84 0.98 21.77
C GLN A 373 -14.75 0.10 20.51
N LEU A 374 -14.87 0.68 19.30
CA LEU A 374 -14.96 -0.08 18.05
C LEU A 374 -13.60 -0.36 17.37
N LEU A 375 -12.47 0.00 17.98
CA LEU A 375 -11.14 -0.12 17.37
C LEU A 375 -10.68 -1.57 17.19
N PHE A 376 -11.18 -2.51 18.02
CA PHE A 376 -10.80 -3.93 17.96
C PHE A 376 -11.49 -4.74 16.85
N VAL A 377 -12.58 -4.23 16.25
CA VAL A 377 -13.32 -4.91 15.18
C VAL A 377 -12.95 -4.38 13.79
N VAL A 378 -12.42 -3.15 13.73
CA VAL A 378 -12.16 -2.44 12.46
C VAL A 378 -10.85 -2.89 11.81
N VAL A 379 -9.84 -3.25 12.58
CA VAL A 379 -8.54 -3.70 12.03
C VAL A 379 -8.64 -4.99 11.20
N PRO A 380 -9.35 -6.05 11.65
CA PRO A 380 -9.58 -7.23 10.82
C PRO A 380 -10.42 -6.93 9.56
N LEU A 381 -11.39 -6.01 9.66
CA LEU A 381 -12.26 -5.64 8.55
C LEU A 381 -11.51 -4.86 7.46
N VAL A 382 -10.62 -3.93 7.85
CA VAL A 382 -9.76 -3.19 6.92
C VAL A 382 -8.76 -4.14 6.25
N LEU A 383 -8.18 -5.09 6.98
CA LEU A 383 -7.33 -6.13 6.38
C LEU A 383 -8.10 -7.05 5.42
N LEU A 384 -9.36 -7.33 5.71
CA LEU A 384 -10.24 -8.12 4.83
C LEU A 384 -10.61 -7.32 3.58
N VAL A 385 -10.92 -6.03 3.70
CA VAL A 385 -11.19 -5.14 2.55
C VAL A 385 -9.94 -4.91 1.70
N VAL A 386 -8.76 -4.73 2.29
CA VAL A 386 -7.50 -4.63 1.56
C VAL A 386 -7.18 -5.96 0.87
N SER A 387 -7.40 -7.10 1.54
CA SER A 387 -7.25 -8.42 0.92
C SER A 387 -8.27 -8.64 -0.21
N PHE A 388 -9.50 -8.16 -0.05
CA PHE A 388 -10.54 -8.24 -1.07
C PHE A 388 -10.25 -7.31 -2.24
N LEU A 389 -9.71 -6.13 -2.01
CA LEU A 389 -9.21 -5.22 -3.07
C LEU A 389 -8.01 -5.81 -3.79
N LEU A 390 -7.06 -6.43 -3.09
CA LEU A 390 -5.91 -7.11 -3.71
C LEU A 390 -6.36 -8.34 -4.53
N LEU A 391 -7.31 -9.12 -4.02
CA LEU A 391 -7.91 -10.24 -4.74
C LEU A 391 -8.78 -9.77 -5.90
N PHE A 392 -9.52 -8.68 -5.75
CA PHE A 392 -10.36 -8.10 -6.80
C PHE A 392 -9.52 -7.50 -7.91
N VAL A 393 -8.49 -6.72 -7.57
CA VAL A 393 -7.49 -6.21 -8.52
C VAL A 393 -6.78 -7.37 -9.22
N GLY A 394 -6.38 -8.40 -8.48
CA GLY A 394 -5.81 -9.62 -9.05
C GLY A 394 -6.77 -10.34 -10.01
N ARG A 395 -8.06 -10.43 -9.66
CA ARG A 395 -9.10 -11.07 -10.48
C ARG A 395 -9.48 -10.25 -11.70
N THR A 396 -9.58 -8.92 -11.59
CA THR A 396 -9.81 -8.03 -12.75
C THR A 396 -8.60 -8.01 -13.68
N LEU A 397 -7.38 -8.11 -13.17
CA LEU A 397 -6.19 -8.29 -13.99
C LEU A 397 -6.18 -9.66 -14.67
N GLN A 398 -6.60 -10.72 -13.97
CA GLN A 398 -6.73 -12.06 -14.55
C GLN A 398 -7.83 -12.11 -15.63
N GLU A 399 -8.97 -11.46 -15.41
CA GLU A 399 -10.07 -11.38 -16.39
C GLU A 399 -9.71 -10.48 -17.59
N MET A 400 -8.95 -9.40 -17.38
CA MET A 400 -8.37 -8.62 -18.49
C MET A 400 -7.36 -9.41 -19.32
N VAL A 401 -6.55 -10.28 -18.69
CA VAL A 401 -5.62 -11.18 -19.39
C VAL A 401 -6.39 -12.24 -20.16
N HIS A 402 -7.43 -12.84 -19.57
CA HIS A 402 -8.29 -13.80 -20.28
C HIS A 402 -9.06 -13.15 -21.44
N MET A 403 -9.56 -11.92 -21.29
CA MET A 403 -10.21 -11.20 -22.40
C MET A 403 -9.24 -10.93 -23.55
N LYS A 404 -7.97 -10.56 -23.28
CA LYS A 404 -6.96 -10.38 -24.33
C LYS A 404 -6.62 -11.69 -25.06
N VAL A 405 -6.55 -12.82 -24.36
CA VAL A 405 -6.33 -14.14 -24.97
C VAL A 405 -7.51 -14.58 -25.82
N VAL A 406 -8.74 -14.34 -25.37
CA VAL A 406 -9.96 -14.65 -26.14
C VAL A 406 -10.07 -13.76 -27.37
N ILE A 407 -9.77 -12.46 -27.26
CA ILE A 407 -9.75 -11.54 -28.41
C ILE A 407 -8.65 -11.93 -29.41
N MET A 408 -7.47 -12.35 -28.94
CA MET A 408 -6.41 -12.86 -29.83
C MET A 408 -6.80 -14.16 -30.53
N PHE A 409 -7.49 -15.09 -29.87
CA PHE A 409 -7.99 -16.32 -30.49
C PHE A 409 -9.11 -16.06 -31.50
N VAL A 410 -9.99 -15.09 -31.23
CA VAL A 410 -11.05 -14.68 -32.17
C VAL A 410 -10.47 -13.94 -33.39
N CYS A 411 -9.42 -13.13 -33.21
CA CYS A 411 -8.73 -12.48 -34.31
C CYS A 411 -7.87 -13.45 -35.14
N ALA A 412 -7.25 -14.47 -34.53
CA ALA A 412 -6.48 -15.50 -35.24
C ALA A 412 -7.37 -16.48 -36.01
N GLY A 413 -8.56 -16.80 -35.50
CA GLY A 413 -9.55 -17.64 -36.19
C GLY A 413 -10.26 -16.97 -37.36
N SER A 414 -10.07 -15.66 -37.56
CA SER A 414 -10.62 -14.91 -38.70
C SER A 414 -9.63 -14.76 -39.88
N PHE A 415 -8.42 -15.33 -39.75
CA PHE A 415 -7.34 -15.28 -40.75
C PHE A 415 -6.96 -16.66 -41.34
N LEU A 416 -7.70 -17.71 -40.95
CA LEU A 416 -7.71 -19.04 -41.55
C LEU A 416 -9.07 -19.24 -42.21
#